data_AF-A0A813H5Z9-F1
#
_entry.id   AF-A0A813H5Z9-F1
#
_cell.length_a   1.000
_cell.length_b   1.000
_cell.length_c   1.000
_cell.angle_alpha   90.00
_cell.angle_beta   90.00
_cell.angle_gamma   90.00
#
_symmetry.space_group_name_H-M   'P 1'
#
loop_
_entity.id
_entity.type
_entity.pdbx_description
1 polymer ?
#
loop_
_entity_poly.entity_id
_entity_poly.type
_entity_poly.pdbx_seq_one_letter_code
_entity_poly.pdbx_strand_id
1 'polypeptide(L)'
;MEQYKKAVPCIQWKDVGYKSKQLCNESPAAFIQSLDSGCWSYVGMLKTWAAQPVNLQSPGCDQIGTVIHELGHTLGMGHEQSRPDRDSYVDVHMDKVEPGKEINFDIHPNGDVARPYDILSVMHYGLKFFGVNGAETITIKTQGYSLYTKDSSQYSKFTIGNRIGLSQFDADQVVDLYKSEVSTCYDRKITTEVACVDRTRNGAPWTDEYSQGCAAYKSFETKGIITDCALYASGIYCCACKGGWRLQTWV
;
A
#
# COMPACT_ATOMS: atom_id res chain seq x y z
N MET A 1 4.07 8.28 -3.52
CA MET A 1 3.71 9.68 -3.84
C MET A 1 2.84 9.80 -5.09
N GLU A 2 3.29 9.39 -6.28
CA GLU A 2 2.49 9.51 -7.52
C GLU A 2 1.13 8.78 -7.50
N GLN A 3 1.02 7.65 -6.79
CA GLN A 3 -0.26 6.93 -6.65
C GLN A 3 -1.32 7.79 -5.92
N TYR A 4 -0.96 8.43 -4.81
CA TYR A 4 -1.86 9.37 -4.11
C TYR A 4 -2.24 10.56 -5.00
N LYS A 5 -1.28 11.16 -5.72
CA LYS A 5 -1.57 12.28 -6.64
C LYS A 5 -2.52 11.89 -7.77
N LYS A 6 -2.46 10.65 -8.26
CA LYS A 6 -3.38 10.15 -9.29
C LYS A 6 -4.75 9.83 -8.70
N ALA A 7 -4.80 9.19 -7.55
CA ALA A 7 -6.06 8.80 -6.89
C ALA A 7 -6.80 10.02 -6.33
N VAL A 8 -6.10 10.95 -5.69
CA VAL A 8 -6.65 12.11 -5.01
C VAL A 8 -5.81 13.35 -5.38
N PRO A 9 -6.11 14.03 -6.51
CA PRO A 9 -5.24 15.09 -7.07
C PRO A 9 -5.03 16.32 -6.18
N CYS A 10 -5.86 16.49 -5.15
CA CYS A 10 -5.68 17.56 -4.16
C CYS A 10 -4.49 17.28 -3.22
N ILE A 11 -4.07 16.02 -3.05
CA ILE A 11 -2.91 15.63 -2.26
C ILE A 11 -1.65 15.76 -3.10
N GLN A 12 -0.79 16.68 -2.71
CA GLN A 12 0.47 16.97 -3.39
C GLN A 12 1.65 16.79 -2.45
N TRP A 13 2.76 16.32 -3.01
CA TRP A 13 4.01 16.13 -2.30
C TRP A 13 5.03 17.11 -2.86
N LYS A 14 5.71 17.84 -1.98
CA LYS A 14 6.78 18.76 -2.34
C LYS A 14 8.06 18.27 -1.67
N ASP A 15 9.12 18.11 -2.46
CA ASP A 15 10.45 17.94 -1.89
C ASP A 15 10.90 19.28 -1.30
N VAL A 16 11.08 19.28 0.02
CA VAL A 16 11.47 20.45 0.81
C VAL A 16 12.96 20.42 1.18
N GLY A 17 13.71 19.42 0.69
CA GLY A 17 15.13 19.24 0.92
C GLY A 17 15.49 18.82 2.35
N TYR A 18 16.62 18.12 2.45
CA TYR A 18 17.24 17.74 3.72
C TYR A 18 17.98 18.92 4.36
N LYS A 19 17.87 19.07 5.68
CA LYS A 19 18.63 20.06 6.47
C LYS A 19 19.68 19.40 7.36
N SER A 20 19.25 18.65 8.38
CA SER A 20 20.12 17.90 9.28
C SER A 20 19.33 16.97 10.19
N LYS A 21 19.84 15.77 10.49
CA LYS A 21 19.14 14.79 11.35
C LYS A 21 17.68 14.61 10.87
N GLN A 22 16.69 14.68 11.75
CA GLN A 22 15.25 14.65 11.41
C GLN A 22 14.69 16.05 11.13
N LEU A 23 15.38 16.87 10.32
CA LEU A 23 14.92 18.20 9.92
C LEU A 23 15.00 18.36 8.39
N CYS A 24 13.98 19.01 7.86
CA CYS A 24 13.88 19.46 6.47
C CYS A 24 14.14 20.97 6.37
N ASN A 25 14.36 21.51 5.16
CA ASN A 25 14.53 22.96 5.01
C ASN A 25 13.21 23.74 5.16
N GLU A 26 12.07 23.09 4.93
CA GLU A 26 10.74 23.62 5.22
C GLU A 26 10.01 22.72 6.23
N SER A 27 9.04 23.29 6.96
CA SER A 27 8.27 22.60 8.00
C SER A 27 6.84 23.16 8.06
N PRO A 28 5.82 22.35 8.41
CA PRO A 28 5.89 20.93 8.78
C PRO A 28 6.22 20.02 7.60
N ALA A 29 6.91 18.90 7.85
CA ALA A 29 7.31 17.95 6.81
C ALA A 29 7.27 16.48 7.28
N ALA A 30 7.16 15.55 6.34
CA ALA A 30 7.45 14.14 6.58
C ALA A 30 8.92 13.86 6.25
N PHE A 31 9.64 13.23 7.18
CA PHE A 31 11.06 12.90 7.05
C PHE A 31 11.20 11.40 6.73
N ILE A 32 11.47 11.07 5.47
CA ILE A 32 11.62 9.67 5.03
C ILE A 32 12.99 9.15 5.45
N GLN A 33 13.03 8.05 6.20
CA GLN A 33 14.26 7.43 6.71
C GLN A 33 14.21 5.90 6.64
N SER A 34 15.36 5.25 6.82
CA SER A 34 15.50 3.78 6.92
C SER A 34 16.46 3.43 8.08
N LEU A 35 16.42 4.21 9.16
CA LEU A 35 17.38 4.13 10.26
C LEU A 35 16.93 3.15 11.36
N ASP A 36 15.62 2.93 11.49
CA ASP A 36 15.02 2.09 12.52
C ASP A 36 14.50 0.77 11.96
N SER A 37 14.15 -0.15 12.85
CA SER A 37 13.54 -1.43 12.47
C SER A 37 12.05 -1.27 12.14
N GLY A 38 11.60 -1.99 11.10
CA GLY A 38 10.21 -2.06 10.68
C GLY A 38 9.78 -0.94 9.75
N CYS A 39 8.50 -0.99 9.38
CA CYS A 39 7.82 0.03 8.58
C CYS A 39 6.84 0.72 9.52
N TRP A 40 6.93 2.04 9.66
CA TRP A 40 6.02 2.78 10.52
C TRP A 40 5.97 4.27 10.19
N SER A 41 4.81 4.86 10.47
CA SER A 41 4.57 6.30 10.49
C SER A 41 3.55 6.64 11.58
N TYR A 42 3.51 7.90 11.96
CA TYR A 42 2.45 8.42 12.82
C TYR A 42 1.17 8.67 12.03
N VAL A 43 0.02 8.52 12.69
CA VAL A 43 -1.29 8.82 12.10
C VAL A 43 -1.54 10.33 12.12
N GLY A 44 -1.49 10.95 10.95
CA GLY A 44 -1.74 12.38 10.73
C GLY A 44 -0.55 13.29 11.07
N MET A 45 -0.78 14.60 10.91
CA MET A 45 0.23 15.63 11.21
C MET A 45 0.33 15.89 12.71
N LEU A 46 1.50 15.63 13.29
CA LEU A 46 1.77 15.92 14.69
C LEU A 46 2.33 17.33 14.86
N LYS A 47 1.66 18.16 15.67
CA LYS A 47 2.06 19.57 15.92
C LYS A 47 3.33 19.73 16.75
N THR A 48 3.84 18.64 17.33
CA THR A 48 5.00 18.64 18.22
C THR A 48 6.34 18.65 17.48
N TRP A 49 6.38 18.30 16.19
CA TRP A 49 7.61 18.16 15.43
C TRP A 49 7.63 19.01 14.16
N ALA A 50 8.79 19.59 13.86
CA ALA A 50 9.01 20.33 12.61
C ALA A 50 9.07 19.39 11.39
N ALA A 51 9.65 18.20 11.57
CA ALA A 51 9.52 17.11 10.60
C ALA A 51 9.27 15.80 11.35
N GLN A 52 8.23 15.06 10.97
CA GLN A 52 7.87 13.78 11.58
C GLN A 52 8.49 12.61 10.80
N PRO A 53 9.11 11.63 11.47
CA PRO A 53 9.75 10.52 10.79
C PRO A 53 8.71 9.56 10.16
N VAL A 54 9.06 9.06 8.98
CA VAL A 54 8.43 7.93 8.29
C VAL A 54 9.53 6.92 8.05
N ASN A 55 9.51 5.78 8.75
CA ASN A 55 10.56 4.78 8.64
C ASN A 55 10.18 3.68 7.64
N LEU A 56 11.05 3.48 6.67
CA LEU A 56 10.94 2.48 5.62
C LEU A 56 12.24 1.66 5.61
N GLN A 57 12.36 0.71 6.54
CA GLN A 57 13.52 -0.18 6.61
C GLN A 57 13.78 -0.90 5.28
N SER A 58 14.98 -0.75 4.72
CA SER A 58 15.45 -1.54 3.58
C SER A 58 16.46 -2.60 4.02
N PRO A 59 16.35 -3.86 3.54
CA PRO A 59 15.28 -4.36 2.66
C PRO A 59 13.97 -4.64 3.43
N GLY A 60 12.82 -4.49 2.77
CA GLY A 60 11.52 -4.96 3.28
C GLY A 60 10.38 -3.95 3.12
N CYS A 61 10.59 -2.72 3.57
CA CYS A 61 9.59 -1.64 3.52
C CYS A 61 9.66 -0.81 2.23
N ASP A 62 10.63 -1.08 1.37
CA ASP A 62 10.89 -0.41 0.09
C ASP A 62 9.97 -0.90 -1.05
N GLN A 63 8.92 -1.64 -0.71
CA GLN A 63 7.87 -2.06 -1.64
C GLN A 63 6.80 -0.98 -1.79
N ILE A 64 6.32 -0.77 -3.01
CA ILE A 64 5.40 0.34 -3.34
C ILE A 64 4.15 0.38 -2.44
N GLY A 65 3.50 -0.76 -2.17
CA GLY A 65 2.31 -0.79 -1.32
C GLY A 65 2.62 -0.52 0.15
N THR A 66 3.78 -0.92 0.65
CA THR A 66 4.22 -0.58 2.00
C THR A 66 4.48 0.93 2.11
N VAL A 67 5.15 1.53 1.12
CA VAL A 67 5.33 2.98 1.09
C VAL A 67 3.98 3.71 1.03
N ILE A 68 3.01 3.19 0.25
CA ILE A 68 1.66 3.76 0.22
C ILE A 68 0.99 3.68 1.59
N HIS A 69 1.08 2.53 2.27
CA HIS A 69 0.54 2.33 3.62
C HIS A 69 1.09 3.35 4.63
N GLU A 70 2.41 3.53 4.70
CA GLU A 70 3.02 4.48 5.64
C GLU A 70 2.71 5.95 5.30
N LEU A 71 2.57 6.27 4.01
CA LEU A 71 2.08 7.58 3.60
C LEU A 71 0.59 7.77 3.94
N GLY A 72 -0.21 6.70 3.92
CA GLY A 72 -1.61 6.72 4.37
C GLY A 72 -1.73 7.07 5.85
N HIS A 73 -0.92 6.45 6.70
CA HIS A 73 -0.77 6.87 8.10
C HIS A 73 -0.41 8.35 8.20
N THR A 74 0.60 8.80 7.45
CA THR A 74 1.02 10.22 7.45
C THR A 74 -0.13 11.17 7.09
N LEU A 75 -1.05 10.75 6.21
CA LEU A 75 -2.25 11.50 5.81
C LEU A 75 -3.42 11.38 6.80
N GLY A 76 -3.30 10.57 7.85
CA GLY A 76 -4.31 10.42 8.90
C GLY A 76 -5.12 9.13 8.86
N MET A 77 -4.81 8.20 7.97
CA MET A 77 -5.51 6.91 7.91
C MET A 77 -5.05 5.99 9.06
N GLY A 78 -6.00 5.43 9.80
CA GLY A 78 -5.76 4.35 10.75
C GLY A 78 -5.73 2.99 10.07
N HIS A 79 -5.40 1.93 10.82
CA HIS A 79 -5.56 0.56 10.32
C HIS A 79 -7.03 0.15 10.23
N GLU A 80 -7.40 -0.50 9.14
CA GLU A 80 -8.78 -0.93 8.89
C GLU A 80 -9.22 -1.98 9.94
N GLN A 81 -8.34 -2.93 10.28
CA GLN A 81 -8.64 -3.96 11.29
C GLN A 81 -8.73 -3.44 12.73
N SER A 82 -8.42 -2.17 12.97
CA SER A 82 -8.52 -1.52 14.27
C SER A 82 -9.75 -0.62 14.38
N ARG A 83 -10.62 -0.57 13.35
CA ARG A 83 -11.87 0.20 13.41
C ARG A 83 -12.79 -0.29 14.53
N PRO A 84 -13.63 0.59 15.10
CA PRO A 84 -14.56 0.23 16.18
C PRO A 84 -15.66 -0.75 15.75
N ASP A 85 -15.92 -0.87 14.46
CA ASP A 85 -16.90 -1.81 13.88
C ASP A 85 -16.29 -3.12 13.34
N ARG A 86 -14.95 -3.30 13.46
CA ARG A 86 -14.21 -4.40 12.81
C ARG A 86 -14.73 -5.80 13.14
N ASP A 87 -15.21 -6.01 14.37
CA ASP A 87 -15.72 -7.31 14.82
C ASP A 87 -17.01 -7.75 14.09
N SER A 88 -17.66 -6.85 13.34
CA SER A 88 -18.76 -7.23 12.45
C SER A 88 -18.27 -7.89 11.16
N TYR A 89 -17.01 -7.67 10.77
CA TYR A 89 -16.47 -8.03 9.46
C TYR A 89 -15.35 -9.07 9.53
N VAL A 90 -14.61 -9.12 10.64
CA VAL A 90 -13.53 -10.09 10.87
C VAL A 90 -13.59 -10.67 12.29
N ASP A 91 -12.91 -11.80 12.49
CA ASP A 91 -12.53 -12.31 13.81
C ASP A 91 -11.01 -12.18 13.97
N VAL A 92 -10.56 -11.73 15.14
CA VAL A 92 -9.15 -11.73 15.52
C VAL A 92 -8.90 -12.84 16.54
N HIS A 93 -8.01 -13.77 16.19
CA HIS A 93 -7.61 -14.93 17.00
C HIS A 93 -6.44 -14.54 17.90
N MET A 94 -6.73 -13.85 19.01
CA MET A 94 -5.69 -13.37 19.95
C MET A 94 -4.81 -14.49 20.52
N ASP A 95 -5.34 -15.71 20.62
CA ASP A 95 -4.60 -16.92 21.03
C ASP A 95 -3.52 -17.35 20.03
N LYS A 96 -3.60 -16.88 18.77
CA LYS A 96 -2.64 -17.15 17.70
C LYS A 96 -1.67 -15.99 17.47
N VAL A 97 -1.84 -14.88 18.17
CA VAL A 97 -0.94 -13.73 18.05
C VAL A 97 0.35 -14.01 18.81
N GLU A 98 1.48 -13.59 18.24
CA GLU A 98 2.78 -13.65 18.91
C GLU A 98 2.74 -12.89 20.25
N PRO A 99 3.26 -13.48 21.35
CA PRO A 99 3.24 -12.82 22.65
C PRO A 99 3.87 -11.42 22.61
N GLY A 100 3.16 -10.42 23.11
CA GLY A 100 3.58 -9.01 23.11
C GLY A 100 3.23 -8.24 21.83
N LYS A 101 2.51 -8.86 20.87
CA LYS A 101 2.02 -8.22 19.64
C LYS A 101 0.50 -7.99 19.63
N GLU A 102 -0.20 -8.34 20.70
CA GLU A 102 -1.65 -8.24 20.83
C GLU A 102 -2.15 -6.80 20.64
N ILE A 103 -1.38 -5.81 21.12
CA ILE A 103 -1.67 -4.38 20.99
C ILE A 103 -1.86 -3.94 19.52
N ASN A 104 -1.27 -4.65 18.54
CA ASN A 104 -1.43 -4.33 17.11
C ASN A 104 -2.85 -4.64 16.58
N PHE A 105 -3.69 -5.29 17.39
CA PHE A 105 -5.07 -5.60 17.07
C PHE A 105 -6.06 -4.87 17.98
N ASP A 106 -5.59 -3.90 18.76
CA ASP A 106 -6.46 -3.05 19.57
C ASP A 106 -7.45 -2.30 18.68
N ILE A 107 -8.67 -2.18 19.20
CA ILE A 107 -9.71 -1.35 18.59
C ILE A 107 -9.47 0.09 18.99
N HIS A 108 -9.46 0.99 18.00
CA HIS A 108 -9.44 2.43 18.20
C HIS A 108 -10.87 2.97 18.21
N PRO A 109 -11.40 3.44 19.36
CA PRO A 109 -12.81 3.87 19.47
C PRO A 109 -13.18 5.03 18.55
N ASN A 110 -12.19 5.87 18.21
CA ASN A 110 -12.36 7.02 17.32
C ASN A 110 -11.92 6.72 15.88
N GLY A 111 -11.77 5.44 15.52
CA GLY A 111 -11.49 5.04 14.14
C GLY A 111 -12.59 5.50 13.19
N ASP A 112 -12.21 5.89 11.98
CA ASP A 112 -13.13 6.38 10.97
C ASP A 112 -14.05 5.26 10.46
N VAL A 113 -15.36 5.50 10.56
CA VAL A 113 -16.42 4.61 10.09
C VAL A 113 -17.36 5.29 9.09
N ALA A 114 -16.97 6.45 8.56
CA ALA A 114 -17.78 7.19 7.58
C ALA A 114 -17.97 6.42 6.27
N ARG A 115 -17.04 5.49 5.96
CA ARG A 115 -17.10 4.58 4.82
C ARG A 115 -17.28 3.14 5.28
N PRO A 116 -17.88 2.26 4.45
CA PRO A 116 -17.98 0.84 4.74
C PRO A 116 -16.62 0.19 5.02
N TYR A 117 -16.60 -0.86 5.84
CA TYR A 117 -15.38 -1.61 6.16
C TYR A 117 -14.79 -2.29 4.91
N ASP A 118 -13.58 -1.94 4.53
CA ASP A 118 -12.92 -2.39 3.29
C ASP A 118 -11.83 -3.44 3.57
N ILE A 119 -12.16 -4.72 3.42
CA ILE A 119 -11.22 -5.83 3.64
C ILE A 119 -10.01 -5.76 2.68
N LEU A 120 -10.11 -5.03 1.56
CA LEU A 120 -9.05 -4.84 0.57
C LEU A 120 -8.30 -3.51 0.71
N SER A 121 -8.61 -2.72 1.73
CA SER A 121 -7.87 -1.49 2.05
C SER A 121 -6.38 -1.80 2.15
N VAL A 122 -5.54 -0.89 1.65
CA VAL A 122 -4.09 -0.96 1.86
C VAL A 122 -3.75 -0.85 3.35
N MET A 123 -4.66 -0.28 4.15
CA MET A 123 -4.54 -0.13 5.60
C MET A 123 -4.95 -1.38 6.38
N HIS A 124 -5.48 -2.42 5.73
CA HIS A 124 -5.82 -3.67 6.38
C HIS A 124 -4.58 -4.58 6.52
N TYR A 125 -4.44 -5.25 7.66
CA TYR A 125 -3.45 -6.31 7.85
C TYR A 125 -3.78 -7.57 7.05
N GLY A 126 -2.73 -8.37 6.77
CA GLY A 126 -2.89 -9.69 6.17
C GLY A 126 -3.35 -10.75 7.17
N LEU A 127 -3.85 -11.88 6.67
CA LEU A 127 -4.40 -12.98 7.48
C LEU A 127 -3.43 -13.48 8.56
N LYS A 128 -2.12 -13.44 8.30
CA LYS A 128 -1.07 -14.06 9.13
C LYS A 128 -0.18 -13.05 9.88
N PHE A 129 -0.55 -11.78 9.86
CA PHE A 129 0.28 -10.75 10.48
C PHE A 129 0.38 -11.03 11.98
N PHE A 130 1.59 -11.01 12.52
CA PHE A 130 1.90 -11.34 13.92
C PHE A 130 1.42 -12.72 14.38
N GLY A 131 1.25 -13.68 13.46
CA GLY A 131 0.82 -15.02 13.80
C GLY A 131 1.96 -15.91 14.26
N VAL A 132 1.78 -16.57 15.41
CA VAL A 132 2.73 -17.56 15.91
C VAL A 132 2.93 -18.67 14.89
N ASN A 133 4.19 -18.93 14.51
CA ASN A 133 4.56 -19.93 13.49
C ASN A 133 3.80 -19.77 12.15
N GLY A 134 3.44 -18.53 11.78
CA GLY A 134 2.71 -18.24 10.53
C GLY A 134 1.23 -18.63 10.55
N ALA A 135 0.65 -18.78 11.74
CA ALA A 135 -0.79 -18.97 11.92
C ALA A 135 -1.60 -17.77 11.41
N GLU A 136 -2.85 -18.01 11.03
CA GLU A 136 -3.77 -16.93 10.69
C GLU A 136 -4.34 -16.31 11.97
N THR A 137 -4.08 -15.01 12.16
CA THR A 137 -4.57 -14.18 13.26
C THR A 137 -5.88 -13.49 12.93
N ILE A 138 -6.22 -13.34 11.65
CA ILE A 138 -7.49 -12.75 11.20
C ILE A 138 -8.24 -13.74 10.30
N THR A 139 -9.53 -13.90 10.52
CA THR A 139 -10.45 -14.55 9.57
C THR A 139 -11.57 -13.60 9.16
N ILE A 140 -11.98 -13.65 7.88
CA ILE A 140 -13.00 -12.76 7.33
C ILE A 140 -14.39 -13.39 7.52
N LYS A 141 -15.34 -12.63 8.05
CA LYS A 141 -16.75 -13.03 8.16
C LYS A 141 -17.46 -12.83 6.84
N THR A 142 -18.60 -13.51 6.65
CA THR A 142 -19.51 -13.29 5.50
C THR A 142 -19.78 -11.80 5.24
N GLN A 143 -19.98 -11.02 6.30
CA GLN A 143 -20.23 -9.58 6.20
C GLN A 143 -19.05 -8.80 5.61
N GLY A 144 -17.80 -9.24 5.84
CA GLY A 144 -16.60 -8.66 5.23
C GLY A 144 -16.62 -8.69 3.71
N TYR A 145 -17.21 -9.72 3.11
CA TYR A 145 -17.30 -9.85 1.66
C TYR A 145 -18.43 -9.04 1.01
N SER A 146 -19.34 -8.48 1.82
CA SER A 146 -20.60 -7.89 1.35
C SER A 146 -20.42 -6.74 0.34
N LEU A 147 -19.27 -6.06 0.35
CA LEU A 147 -18.92 -5.02 -0.61
C LEU A 147 -18.51 -5.55 -1.99
N TYR A 148 -18.01 -6.78 -2.08
CA TYR A 148 -17.42 -7.31 -3.31
C TYR A 148 -18.24 -8.45 -3.91
N THR A 149 -18.85 -9.28 -3.07
CA THR A 149 -19.64 -10.43 -3.53
C THR A 149 -20.61 -10.94 -2.47
N LYS A 150 -21.77 -11.41 -2.93
CA LYS A 150 -22.70 -12.22 -2.12
C LYS A 150 -22.52 -13.72 -2.34
N ASP A 151 -21.78 -14.10 -3.37
CA ASP A 151 -21.51 -15.48 -3.73
C ASP A 151 -20.27 -15.98 -2.99
N SER A 152 -20.50 -16.89 -2.03
CA SER A 152 -19.45 -17.47 -1.18
C SER A 152 -18.42 -18.28 -1.96
N SER A 153 -18.75 -18.77 -3.16
CA SER A 153 -17.79 -19.47 -4.02
C SER A 153 -16.67 -18.54 -4.52
N GLN A 154 -16.87 -17.22 -4.41
CA GLN A 154 -15.93 -16.20 -4.89
C GLN A 154 -15.07 -15.59 -3.79
N TYR A 155 -15.26 -15.96 -2.52
CA TYR A 155 -14.53 -15.37 -1.39
C TYR A 155 -13.01 -15.49 -1.53
N SER A 156 -12.51 -16.58 -2.11
CA SER A 156 -11.07 -16.79 -2.36
C SER A 156 -10.44 -15.77 -3.31
N LYS A 157 -11.24 -14.99 -4.05
CA LYS A 157 -10.76 -13.90 -4.92
C LYS A 157 -10.41 -12.63 -4.13
N PHE A 158 -10.91 -12.50 -2.89
CA PHE A 158 -10.80 -11.29 -2.08
C PHE A 158 -10.01 -11.58 -0.81
N THR A 159 -8.71 -11.34 -0.85
CA THR A 159 -7.79 -11.60 0.27
C THR A 159 -7.32 -10.28 0.89
N ILE A 160 -7.39 -10.19 2.22
CA ILE A 160 -6.90 -9.02 2.98
C ILE A 160 -5.38 -8.88 2.94
N GLY A 161 -4.87 -7.72 3.36
CA GLY A 161 -3.42 -7.46 3.39
C GLY A 161 -2.87 -6.95 2.07
N ASN A 162 -3.70 -6.26 1.30
CA ASN A 162 -3.31 -5.61 0.04
C ASN A 162 -2.06 -4.74 0.26
N ARG A 163 -1.02 -4.98 -0.56
CA ARG A 163 0.20 -4.15 -0.66
C ARG A 163 0.53 -3.85 -2.12
N ILE A 164 -0.50 -3.70 -2.95
CA ILE A 164 -0.39 -3.24 -4.35
C ILE A 164 -0.58 -1.72 -4.40
N GLY A 165 -1.63 -1.21 -3.76
CA GLY A 165 -1.94 0.22 -3.67
C GLY A 165 -3.31 0.48 -3.06
N LEU A 166 -3.81 1.70 -3.20
CA LEU A 166 -5.07 2.16 -2.61
C LEU A 166 -6.27 1.39 -3.19
N SER A 167 -7.20 0.99 -2.34
CA SER A 167 -8.55 0.67 -2.78
C SER A 167 -9.29 1.96 -3.19
N GLN A 168 -10.48 1.83 -3.79
CA GLN A 168 -11.33 3.00 -4.02
C GLN A 168 -11.72 3.68 -2.70
N PHE A 169 -12.03 2.90 -1.66
CA PHE A 169 -12.44 3.48 -0.37
C PHE A 169 -11.28 4.14 0.37
N ASP A 170 -10.04 3.69 0.17
CA ASP A 170 -8.86 4.41 0.67
C ASP A 170 -8.78 5.82 0.06
N ALA A 171 -9.01 5.96 -1.26
CA ALA A 171 -9.00 7.25 -1.94
C ALA A 171 -10.18 8.14 -1.49
N ASP A 172 -11.38 7.56 -1.42
CA ASP A 172 -12.58 8.24 -0.93
C ASP A 172 -12.39 8.78 0.51
N GLN A 173 -11.78 7.99 1.39
CA GLN A 173 -11.51 8.39 2.77
C GLN A 173 -10.55 9.58 2.84
N VAL A 174 -9.47 9.57 2.04
CA VAL A 174 -8.54 10.70 1.99
C VAL A 174 -9.24 11.98 1.51
N VAL A 175 -10.18 11.88 0.56
CA VAL A 175 -11.00 13.04 0.16
C VAL A 175 -11.81 13.54 1.35
N ASP A 176 -12.49 12.66 2.08
CA ASP A 176 -13.32 13.05 3.23
C ASP A 176 -12.48 13.75 4.31
N LEU A 177 -11.27 13.24 4.60
CA LEU A 177 -10.33 13.83 5.56
C LEU A 177 -9.87 15.24 5.18
N TYR A 178 -9.68 15.52 3.88
CA TYR A 178 -9.10 16.77 3.40
C TYR A 178 -10.11 17.76 2.82
N LYS A 179 -11.40 17.42 2.80
CA LYS A 179 -12.46 18.27 2.23
C LYS A 179 -12.65 19.60 2.94
N SER A 180 -12.35 19.66 4.24
CA SER A 180 -12.39 20.92 5.01
C SER A 180 -11.23 21.86 4.66
N GLU A 181 -10.08 21.32 4.27
CA GLU A 181 -8.88 22.08 3.90
C GLU A 181 -8.92 22.48 2.42
N VAL A 182 -9.40 21.59 1.57
CA VAL A 182 -9.54 21.78 0.12
C VAL A 182 -10.95 21.38 -0.29
N SER A 183 -11.87 22.34 -0.33
CA SER A 183 -13.28 22.11 -0.64
C SER A 183 -13.54 21.51 -2.03
N THR A 184 -12.59 21.68 -2.94
CA THR A 184 -12.60 21.10 -4.30
C THR A 184 -11.89 19.74 -4.38
N CYS A 185 -11.48 19.16 -3.25
CA CYS A 185 -10.84 17.85 -3.27
C CYS A 185 -11.82 16.77 -3.78
N TYR A 186 -11.31 15.89 -4.64
CA TYR A 186 -12.05 14.79 -5.23
C TYR A 186 -11.12 13.60 -5.46
N ASP A 187 -11.70 12.40 -5.49
CA ASP A 187 -11.04 11.16 -5.89
C ASP A 187 -11.30 10.90 -7.37
N ARG A 188 -10.36 10.20 -7.99
CA ARG A 188 -10.55 9.55 -9.29
C ARG A 188 -11.08 8.14 -9.08
N LYS A 189 -11.62 7.54 -10.15
CA LYS A 189 -12.10 6.17 -10.07
C LYS A 189 -11.00 5.18 -10.44
N ILE A 190 -10.81 4.18 -9.58
CA ILE A 190 -9.86 3.09 -9.85
C ILE A 190 -10.37 2.30 -11.06
N THR A 191 -9.49 2.09 -12.03
CA THR A 191 -9.79 1.28 -13.20
C THR A 191 -9.54 -0.18 -12.91
N THR A 192 -10.25 -1.08 -13.58
CA THR A 192 -9.92 -2.51 -13.59
C THR A 192 -8.67 -2.84 -14.40
N GLU A 193 -8.20 -1.90 -15.22
CA GLU A 193 -6.92 -2.01 -15.91
C GLU A 193 -5.76 -1.85 -14.92
N VAL A 194 -4.69 -2.58 -15.15
CA VAL A 194 -3.47 -2.50 -14.35
C VAL A 194 -2.37 -2.02 -15.27
N ALA A 195 -1.83 -0.84 -15.03
CA ALA A 195 -0.62 -0.42 -15.72
C ALA A 195 0.57 -1.24 -15.19
N CYS A 196 1.61 -1.41 -16.00
CA CYS A 196 2.84 -2.01 -15.55
C CYS A 196 4.03 -1.15 -15.99
N VAL A 197 4.98 -0.93 -15.09
CA VAL A 197 6.21 -0.19 -15.34
C VAL A 197 7.43 -1.09 -15.11
N ASP A 198 8.36 -1.12 -16.06
CA ASP A 198 9.59 -1.90 -15.95
C ASP A 198 10.44 -1.44 -14.75
N ARG A 199 11.04 -2.39 -14.04
CA ARG A 199 11.94 -2.09 -12.91
C ARG A 199 13.30 -1.66 -13.42
N THR A 200 13.86 -0.63 -12.81
CA THR A 200 15.26 -0.24 -13.02
C THR A 200 16.18 -1.06 -12.12
N ARG A 201 17.44 -1.22 -12.55
CA ARG A 201 18.52 -1.79 -11.74
C ARG A 201 19.54 -0.68 -11.50
N ASN A 202 19.76 -0.29 -10.25
CA ASN A 202 20.65 0.80 -9.86
C ASN A 202 20.33 2.15 -10.56
N GLY A 203 19.04 2.47 -10.72
CA GLY A 203 18.59 3.70 -11.39
C GLY A 203 18.68 3.69 -12.91
N ALA A 204 19.19 2.62 -13.54
CA ALA A 204 19.26 2.47 -14.99
C ALA A 204 18.25 1.41 -15.49
N PRO A 205 17.79 1.50 -16.76
CA PRO A 205 17.04 0.42 -17.39
C PRO A 205 17.80 -0.90 -17.30
N TRP A 206 17.11 -1.97 -16.91
CA TRP A 206 17.73 -3.29 -16.85
C TRP A 206 18.07 -3.81 -18.26
N THR A 207 19.23 -4.44 -18.40
CA THR A 207 19.60 -5.27 -19.55
C THR A 207 20.21 -6.59 -19.07
N ASP A 208 20.07 -7.65 -19.85
CA ASP A 208 20.82 -8.90 -19.65
C ASP A 208 22.28 -8.80 -20.13
N GLU A 209 22.98 -9.92 -20.07
CA GLU A 209 24.36 -10.09 -20.55
C GLU A 209 24.53 -9.88 -22.07
N TYR A 210 23.42 -9.91 -22.84
CA TYR A 210 23.38 -9.66 -24.27
C TYR A 210 22.92 -8.24 -24.61
N SER A 211 22.90 -7.34 -23.62
CA SER A 211 22.40 -5.96 -23.76
C SER A 211 20.93 -5.87 -24.19
N GLN A 212 20.12 -6.91 -23.94
CA GLN A 212 18.69 -6.90 -24.21
C GLN A 212 17.93 -6.39 -22.99
N GLY A 213 17.18 -5.30 -23.17
CA GLY A 213 16.30 -4.74 -22.15
C GLY A 213 14.84 -5.18 -22.31
N CYS A 214 13.96 -4.68 -21.44
CA CYS A 214 12.55 -5.08 -21.43
C CYS A 214 11.80 -4.87 -22.75
N ALA A 215 12.16 -3.83 -23.53
CA ALA A 215 11.60 -3.60 -24.86
C ALA A 215 11.95 -4.73 -25.86
N ALA A 216 13.16 -5.29 -25.79
CA ALA A 216 13.58 -6.39 -26.64
C ALA A 216 12.81 -7.67 -26.29
N TYR A 217 12.69 -7.99 -24.99
CA TYR A 217 11.91 -9.13 -24.52
C TYR A 217 10.43 -9.03 -24.88
N LYS A 218 9.83 -7.83 -24.80
CA LYS A 218 8.48 -7.57 -25.31
C LYS A 218 8.37 -7.88 -26.81
N SER A 219 9.39 -7.52 -27.61
CA SER A 219 9.45 -7.84 -29.03
C SER A 219 9.57 -9.34 -29.28
N PHE A 220 10.40 -10.05 -28.50
CA PHE A 220 10.58 -11.50 -28.61
C PHE A 220 9.29 -12.26 -28.31
N GLU A 221 8.56 -11.87 -27.26
CA GLU A 221 7.26 -12.44 -26.91
C GLU A 221 6.23 -12.19 -28.02
N THR A 222 6.13 -10.94 -28.50
CA THR A 222 5.20 -10.58 -29.61
C THR A 222 5.49 -11.38 -30.88
N LYS A 223 6.76 -11.72 -31.12
CA LYS A 223 7.20 -12.52 -32.28
C LYS A 223 7.15 -14.02 -32.04
N GLY A 224 6.74 -14.48 -30.86
CA GLY A 224 6.70 -15.91 -30.50
C GLY A 224 8.08 -16.56 -30.37
N ILE A 225 9.15 -15.77 -30.24
CA ILE A 225 10.53 -16.26 -30.04
C ILE A 225 10.68 -16.85 -28.64
N ILE A 226 9.98 -16.29 -27.67
CA ILE A 226 9.89 -16.76 -26.29
C ILE A 226 8.42 -16.92 -25.91
N THR A 227 8.11 -17.94 -25.11
CA THR A 227 6.75 -18.24 -24.64
C THR A 227 6.54 -17.90 -23.17
N ASP A 228 7.62 -17.85 -22.39
CA ASP A 228 7.62 -17.41 -21.01
C ASP A 228 8.99 -16.82 -20.64
N CYS A 229 9.04 -15.50 -20.39
CA CYS A 229 10.27 -14.88 -19.93
C CYS A 229 10.48 -14.93 -18.40
N ALA A 230 9.56 -15.50 -17.62
CA ALA A 230 9.76 -15.70 -16.18
C ALA A 230 11.01 -16.56 -15.87
N LEU A 231 11.45 -17.37 -16.85
CA LEU A 231 12.65 -18.21 -16.77
C LEU A 231 13.97 -17.46 -17.01
N TYR A 232 13.92 -16.18 -17.41
CA TYR A 232 15.09 -15.38 -17.72
C TYR A 232 15.24 -14.27 -16.69
N ALA A 233 16.44 -13.69 -16.60
CA ALA A 233 16.70 -12.58 -15.69
C ALA A 233 15.77 -11.37 -15.92
N SER A 234 15.17 -11.23 -17.11
CA SER A 234 14.17 -10.21 -17.44
C SER A 234 12.82 -10.42 -16.74
N GLY A 235 12.48 -11.66 -16.37
CA GLY A 235 11.18 -12.05 -15.82
C GLY A 235 10.75 -11.26 -14.59
N ILE A 236 11.70 -10.80 -13.79
CA ILE A 236 11.41 -9.99 -12.59
C ILE A 236 11.46 -8.49 -12.85
N TYR A 237 12.16 -8.04 -13.90
CA TYR A 237 12.35 -6.61 -14.21
C TYR A 237 11.37 -6.10 -15.26
N CYS A 238 10.83 -6.97 -16.12
CA CYS A 238 10.11 -6.56 -17.33
C CYS A 238 8.62 -6.89 -17.27
N CYS A 239 7.80 -5.92 -17.65
CA CYS A 239 6.34 -5.99 -17.62
C CYS A 239 5.74 -6.98 -18.61
N ALA A 240 6.29 -7.05 -19.83
CA ALA A 240 5.89 -8.04 -20.83
C ALA A 240 6.02 -9.47 -20.25
N CYS A 241 7.06 -9.67 -19.45
CA CYS A 241 7.35 -10.94 -18.79
C CYS A 241 6.57 -11.18 -17.50
N LYS A 242 5.47 -10.44 -17.30
CA LYS A 242 4.64 -10.45 -16.08
C LYS A 242 5.39 -10.00 -14.81
N GLY A 243 6.65 -9.58 -14.93
CA GLY A 243 7.41 -8.86 -13.91
C GLY A 243 7.06 -7.38 -13.90
N GLY A 244 8.02 -6.54 -13.50
CA GLY A 244 7.79 -5.11 -13.38
C GLY A 244 7.03 -4.73 -12.12
N TRP A 245 6.73 -3.44 -12.00
CA TRP A 245 5.80 -2.91 -11.00
C TRP A 245 4.41 -2.81 -11.61
N ARG A 246 3.47 -3.60 -11.09
CA ARG A 246 2.05 -3.41 -11.41
C ARG A 246 1.53 -2.21 -10.62
N LEU A 247 0.91 -1.28 -11.33
CA LEU A 247 0.38 -0.04 -10.80
C LEU A 247 -1.12 -0.03 -11.04
N GLN A 248 -1.87 0.34 -10.02
CA GLN A 248 -3.27 0.71 -10.19
C GLN A 248 -3.35 1.97 -11.06
N THR A 249 -4.33 1.99 -11.96
CA THR A 249 -4.67 3.14 -12.78
C THR A 249 -5.95 3.79 -12.30
N TRP A 250 -6.03 5.11 -12.50
CA TRP A 250 -7.08 5.98 -11.99
C TRP A 250 -7.54 6.90 -13.12
N VAL A 251 -8.86 6.99 -13.33
CA VAL A 251 -9.49 7.83 -14.37
C VAL A 251 -10.33 8.96 -13.77
#